data_AF-A0A8T4D274-F1
#
_entry.id   AF-A0A8T4D274-F1
#
_cell.length_a   1.000
_cell.length_b   1.000
_cell.length_c   1.000
_cell.angle_alpha   90.00
_cell.angle_beta   90.00
_cell.angle_gamma   90.00
#
_symmetry.space_group_name_H-M   'P 1'
#
loop_
_entity.id
_entity.type
_entity.pdbx_description
1 polymer ?
#
loop_
_entity_poly.entity_id
_entity_poly.type
_entity_poly.pdbx_seq_one_letter_code
_entity_poly.pdbx_strand_id
1 'polypeptide(L)' 'MGGKRAVIVAELVGESREKSNDVIATELFVWFTDEVLAVPWVKEVKKVVVQKF' A
#
# COMPACT_ATOMS: atom_id res chain seq x y z
N MET A 1 23.58 10.65 -0.32
CA MET A 1 22.29 11.00 0.32
C MET A 1 21.59 9.70 0.69
N GLY A 2 21.55 9.34 1.98
CA GLY A 2 20.90 8.12 2.44
C GLY A 2 19.46 8.41 2.86
N GLY A 3 18.48 7.86 2.12
CA GLY A 3 17.09 7.81 2.55
C GLY A 3 16.78 6.48 3.24
N LYS A 4 15.70 6.43 4.02
CA LYS A 4 15.15 5.17 4.55
C LYS A 4 14.03 4.68 3.63
N ARG A 5 13.93 3.37 3.44
CA ARG A 5 12.81 2.72 2.74
C ARG A 5 12.03 1.88 3.76
N ALA A 6 10.74 2.15 3.89
CA ALA A 6 9.83 1.28 4.63
C ALA A 6 9.28 0.19 3.69
N VAL A 7 9.10 -1.02 4.22
CA VAL A 7 8.35 -2.11 3.58
C VAL A 7 7.21 -2.48 4.52
N ILE A 8 5.99 -2.38 4.02
CA ILE A 8 4.78 -2.73 4.76
C ILE A 8 4.30 -4.06 4.19
N VAL A 9 4.06 -5.03 5.07
CA VAL A 9 3.47 -6.33 4.73
C VAL A 9 2.17 -6.44 5.50
N ALA A 10 1.09 -6.71 4.78
CA ALA A 10 -0.25 -6.86 5.34
C ALA A 10 -0.87 -8.16 4.83
N GLU A 11 -1.67 -8.80 5.67
CA GLU A 11 -2.50 -9.93 5.27
C GLU A 11 -3.81 -9.38 4.71
N LEU A 12 -4.21 -9.90 3.54
CA LEU A 12 -5.47 -9.54 2.89
C LEU A 12 -6.54 -10.57 3.23
N VAL A 13 -7.78 -10.11 3.36
CA VAL A 13 -8.95 -10.96 3.57
C VAL A 13 -9.20 -11.89 2.37
N GLY A 14 -9.96 -12.97 2.56
CA GLY A 14 -10.17 -14.01 1.55
C GLY A 14 -10.81 -13.48 0.25
N GLU A 15 -11.69 -12.49 0.36
CA GLU A 15 -12.40 -11.82 -0.72
C GLU A 15 -11.45 -11.11 -1.70
N SER A 16 -10.24 -10.76 -1.26
CA SER A 16 -9.20 -10.20 -2.13
C SER A 16 -8.83 -11.13 -3.30
N ARG A 17 -9.05 -12.44 -3.16
CA ARG A 17 -8.80 -13.44 -4.22
C ARG A 17 -9.69 -13.23 -5.46
N GLU A 18 -10.82 -12.54 -5.31
CA GLU A 18 -11.76 -12.29 -6.40
C GLU A 18 -11.44 -11.00 -7.18
N LYS A 19 -10.44 -10.24 -6.74
CA LYS A 19 -10.03 -8.98 -7.36
C LYS A 19 -8.66 -9.12 -8.00
N SER A 20 -8.40 -8.34 -9.05
CA SER A 20 -7.06 -8.28 -9.64
C SER A 20 -6.12 -7.50 -8.72
N ASN A 21 -4.83 -7.86 -8.76
CA ASN A 21 -3.80 -7.16 -7.99
C ASN A 21 -3.77 -5.66 -8.28
N ASP A 22 -4.06 -5.24 -9.52
CA ASP A 22 -4.08 -3.83 -9.91
C ASP A 22 -5.23 -3.05 -9.26
N VAL A 23 -6.40 -3.68 -9.13
CA VAL A 23 -7.55 -3.08 -8.41
C VAL A 23 -7.19 -2.91 -6.94
N ILE A 24 -6.70 -3.97 -6.30
CA ILE A 24 -6.30 -3.94 -4.88
C ILE A 24 -5.17 -2.91 -4.67
N ALA A 25 -4.17 -2.86 -5.54
CA ALA A 25 -3.08 -1.89 -5.44
C ALA A 25 -3.58 -0.44 -5.55
N THR A 26 -4.57 -0.20 -6.40
CA THR A 26 -5.20 1.12 -6.55
C THR A 26 -5.99 1.50 -5.30
N GLU A 27 -6.85 0.60 -4.80
CA GLU A 27 -7.64 0.82 -3.58
C GLU A 27 -6.74 1.07 -2.36
N LEU A 28 -5.68 0.28 -2.19
CA LEU A 28 -4.69 0.47 -1.12
C LEU A 28 -3.92 1.78 -1.29
N PHE A 29 -3.52 2.13 -2.52
CA PHE A 29 -2.83 3.40 -2.77
C PHE A 29 -3.72 4.58 -2.38
N VAL A 30 -4.98 4.57 -2.84
CA VAL A 30 -5.97 5.58 -2.47
C VAL A 30 -6.11 5.64 -0.95
N TRP A 31 -6.34 4.51 -0.28
CA TRP A 31 -6.46 4.46 1.18
C TRP A 31 -5.24 5.07 1.89
N PHE A 32 -4.02 4.74 1.46
CA PHE A 32 -2.79 5.31 2.01
C PHE A 32 -2.63 6.83 1.78
N THR A 33 -3.26 7.39 0.75
CA THR A 33 -3.14 8.81 0.39
C THR A 33 -4.33 9.68 0.79
N ASP A 34 -5.53 9.10 0.89
CA ASP A 34 -6.81 9.79 1.08
C ASP A 34 -7.24 9.77 2.56
N GLU A 35 -6.85 8.75 3.34
CA GLU A 35 -7.17 8.66 4.77
C GLU A 35 -6.02 9.15 5.69
N VAL A 36 -6.06 10.44 6.02
CA VAL A 36 -6.02 11.05 7.38
C VAL A 36 -4.93 10.60 8.40
N LEU A 37 -3.87 9.90 8.01
CA LEU A 37 -2.69 9.73 8.86
C LEU A 37 -1.48 10.33 8.17
N ALA A 38 -1.25 11.62 8.43
CA ALA A 38 0.02 12.27 8.14
C ALA A 38 1.12 11.61 8.98
N VAL A 39 1.64 10.47 8.50
CA VAL A 39 2.76 9.80 9.13
C VAL A 39 3.97 10.72 8.94
N PRO A 40 4.59 11.26 10.02
CA PRO A 40 5.63 12.30 9.89
C PRO A 40 6.86 11.88 9.08
N TRP A 41 7.02 10.56 8.88
CA TRP A 41 8.14 9.93 8.19
C TRP A 41 7.82 9.57 6.74
N VAL A 42 6.56 9.71 6.30
CA VAL A 42 6.12 9.39 4.94
C VAL A 42 5.90 10.69 4.20
N LYS A 43 6.84 11.03 3.33
CA LYS A 43 6.72 12.18 2.43
C LYS A 43 5.74 11.93 1.29
N GLU A 44 5.80 10.72 0.72
CA GLU A 44 4.97 10.32 -0.42
C GLU A 44 4.90 8.79 -0.48
N VAL A 45 3.76 8.28 -0.94
CA VAL A 45 3.63 6.88 -1.33
C VAL A 45 3.92 6.79 -2.83
N LYS A 46 5.00 6.10 -3.20
CA LYS A 46 5.40 5.99 -4.62
C LYS A 46 4.65 4.91 -5.38
N LYS A 47 4.39 3.78 -4.72
CA LYS A 47 3.70 2.62 -5.31
C LYS A 47 3.23 1.67 -4.21
N VAL A 48 2.15 0.95 -4.50
CA VAL A 48 1.75 -0.25 -3.77
C VAL A 48 1.98 -1.46 -4.69
N VAL A 49 2.48 -2.56 -4.13
CA VAL A 49 2.72 -3.81 -4.86
C VAL A 49 1.97 -4.92 -4.16
N VAL A 50 1.07 -5.58 -4.87
CA VAL A 50 0.36 -6.78 -4.40
C VAL A 50 1.01 -8.00 -5.07
N GLN A 51 1.47 -8.92 -4.25
CA GLN A 51 2.19 -10.12 -4.69
C GLN A 51 1.69 -11.32 -3.87
N LYS A 52 1.66 -12.50 -4.49
CA LYS A 52 1.29 -13.74 -3.81
C LYS A 52 2.35 -14.06 -2.76
N PHE A 53 1.90 -14.39 -1.56
CA PHE A 53 2.73 -14.95 -0.50
C PHE A 53 2.77 -16.47 -0.61
#